data_AF-A0A2D7GCT9-F1
#
_entry.id   AF-A0A2D7GCT9-F1
#
_cell.length_a   1.000
_cell.length_b   1.000
_cell.length_c   1.000
_cell.angle_alpha   90.00
_cell.angle_beta   90.00
_cell.angle_gamma   90.00
#
_symmetry.space_group_name_H-M   'P 1'
#
loop_
_entity.id
_entity.type
_entity.pdbx_description
1 polymer ?
#
loop_
_entity_poly.entity_id
_entity_poly.type
_entity_poly.pdbx_seq_one_letter_code
_entity_poly.pdbx_strand_id
1 'polypeptide(L)'
;AGTNIFDAESASTTLFRVRGDGRVGIGKVTSLPAAVLTVSSSNTDSDLAIAHKIHHIGDSDTFIMFDDDELHLAAGGRTFLKLEESTTDKLIVNHGGLDIDLQVKGENDANLIRTDAENDSIYFGASSGAGVDNNFFVSGSIGSKDTATRGTATFGGDTVISGALFIEGGSTYESGEQAAIILNSDTQSRIVWDTKVDGAYAPDAAIFEAAGDLYLSGSDDVRIRGEFGDVHVESGDDIQLKPGDLLQILENPNASGNFASFFAQPSAGVYRNVLDVGDTGVVINEDGLTDYDFRVETDGDSNMLFVDAGNNKVGISTGAPHSGFHIDTSVAFAARTITQDYTVTITDHTIFVNAAGANIDVTLPTAASIEGRQYIIKRIDGTATAVSIQTDGSETIDGASSAALTDKRSVVIQSDNSNWWIVAEYISPP
;
A
#
# COMPACT_ATOMS: atom_id res chain seq x y z
N ALA A 1 -86.90 29.88 -24.33
CA ALA A 1 -87.47 28.55 -24.63
C ALA A 1 -86.75 28.01 -25.86
N GLY A 2 -85.91 26.98 -25.72
CA GLY A 2 -85.34 26.31 -26.88
C GLY A 2 -86.39 25.35 -27.42
N THR A 3 -87.02 25.70 -28.55
CA THR A 3 -87.95 24.80 -29.25
C THR A 3 -87.17 23.59 -29.77
N ASN A 4 -87.70 22.39 -29.56
CA ASN A 4 -87.19 21.19 -30.23
C ASN A 4 -87.26 21.44 -31.74
N ILE A 5 -86.13 21.31 -32.44
CA ILE A 5 -86.08 21.59 -33.88
C ILE A 5 -86.45 20.33 -34.66
N PHE A 6 -86.01 19.16 -34.20
CA PHE A 6 -86.25 17.89 -34.87
C PHE A 6 -86.07 16.70 -33.93
N ASP A 7 -87.06 15.79 -33.92
CA ASP A 7 -87.00 14.48 -33.29
C ASP A 7 -87.20 13.41 -34.38
N ALA A 8 -86.35 12.38 -34.39
CA ALA A 8 -86.57 11.17 -35.20
C ALA A 8 -86.83 9.97 -34.28
N GLU A 9 -87.95 9.28 -34.49
CA GLU A 9 -88.41 8.19 -33.64
C GLU A 9 -88.58 6.88 -34.43
N SER A 10 -88.35 5.75 -33.78
CA SER A 10 -88.77 4.42 -34.25
C SER A 10 -89.65 3.81 -33.18
N ALA A 11 -90.93 3.60 -33.50
CA ALA A 11 -91.98 3.27 -32.53
C ALA A 11 -91.98 4.24 -31.33
N SER A 12 -91.97 3.75 -30.08
CA SER A 12 -92.00 4.58 -28.87
C SER A 12 -90.63 5.11 -28.42
N THR A 13 -89.61 5.07 -29.28
CA THR A 13 -88.22 5.44 -28.90
C THR A 13 -87.64 6.49 -29.84
N THR A 14 -87.17 7.60 -29.28
CA THR A 14 -86.44 8.66 -29.99
C THR A 14 -85.00 8.22 -30.26
N LEU A 15 -84.60 8.20 -31.53
CA LEU A 15 -83.29 7.76 -32.02
C LEU A 15 -82.33 8.91 -32.31
N PHE A 16 -82.85 10.13 -32.51
CA PHE A 16 -82.05 11.32 -32.78
C PHE A 16 -82.81 12.59 -32.35
N ARG A 17 -82.14 13.52 -31.65
CA ARG A 17 -82.73 14.79 -31.20
C ARG A 17 -81.79 15.97 -31.40
N VAL A 18 -82.30 17.04 -31.99
CA VAL A 18 -81.60 18.33 -32.18
C VAL A 18 -82.37 19.47 -31.51
N ARG A 19 -81.68 20.22 -30.67
CA ARG A 19 -82.25 21.34 -29.92
C ARG A 19 -81.78 22.69 -30.48
N GLY A 20 -82.63 23.71 -30.41
CA GLY A 20 -82.30 25.06 -30.87
C GLY A 20 -81.25 25.81 -30.03
N ASP A 21 -80.73 25.19 -28.99
CA ASP A 21 -79.58 25.66 -28.19
C ASP A 21 -78.26 24.96 -28.59
N GLY A 22 -78.24 24.24 -29.71
CA GLY A 22 -77.03 23.68 -30.32
C GLY A 22 -76.66 22.27 -29.88
N ARG A 23 -77.50 21.59 -29.09
CA ARG A 23 -77.23 20.24 -28.56
C ARG A 23 -77.89 19.14 -29.40
N VAL A 24 -77.17 18.03 -29.61
CA VAL A 24 -77.57 16.91 -30.49
C VAL A 24 -77.25 15.54 -29.84
N GLY A 25 -78.11 14.52 -29.96
CA GLY A 25 -77.84 13.14 -29.50
C GLY A 25 -78.44 12.03 -30.38
N ILE A 26 -77.77 10.87 -30.56
CA ILE A 26 -78.09 9.75 -31.52
C ILE A 26 -77.99 8.33 -30.86
N GLY A 27 -78.97 7.40 -31.09
CA GLY A 27 -78.76 5.92 -31.15
C GLY A 27 -79.77 4.90 -30.52
N LYS A 28 -80.11 3.81 -31.26
CA LYS A 28 -80.30 2.37 -30.87
C LYS A 28 -80.11 1.49 -32.15
N VAL A 29 -79.29 0.41 -32.14
CA VAL A 29 -78.80 -0.24 -33.41
C VAL A 29 -78.93 -1.78 -33.47
N THR A 30 -79.16 -2.34 -34.67
CA THR A 30 -79.16 -3.79 -34.98
C THR A 30 -78.28 -4.21 -36.20
N SER A 31 -77.41 -3.34 -36.77
CA SER A 31 -76.15 -3.64 -37.53
C SER A 31 -75.47 -2.35 -38.13
N LEU A 32 -74.13 -2.30 -38.30
CA LEU A 32 -73.25 -1.09 -38.41
C LEU A 32 -72.41 -0.97 -39.73
N PRO A 33 -72.05 0.26 -40.21
CA PRO A 33 -70.62 0.57 -40.50
C PRO A 33 -70.12 1.97 -40.06
N ALA A 34 -68.79 2.09 -39.91
CA ALA A 34 -67.98 3.04 -39.13
C ALA A 34 -67.99 4.52 -39.57
N ALA A 35 -68.27 5.56 -38.77
CA ALA A 35 -68.94 5.69 -37.47
C ALA A 35 -69.57 7.10 -37.34
N VAL A 36 -70.66 7.21 -36.57
CA VAL A 36 -71.22 8.43 -35.95
C VAL A 36 -71.38 8.12 -34.45
N LEU A 37 -71.22 9.12 -33.57
CA LEU A 37 -71.20 9.00 -32.09
C LEU A 37 -72.26 8.00 -31.56
N THR A 38 -71.81 6.86 -31.04
CA THR A 38 -72.65 5.83 -30.41
C THR A 38 -72.42 5.85 -28.90
N VAL A 39 -73.47 6.05 -28.09
CA VAL A 39 -73.44 5.92 -26.62
C VAL A 39 -74.58 4.99 -26.23
N SER A 40 -74.27 3.78 -25.77
CA SER A 40 -75.24 2.72 -25.43
C SER A 40 -75.28 2.46 -23.91
N SER A 41 -76.19 1.61 -23.40
CA SER A 41 -76.58 1.52 -21.98
C SER A 41 -76.55 0.13 -21.27
N SER A 42 -75.79 -0.87 -21.72
CA SER A 42 -75.36 -2.04 -20.89
C SER A 42 -73.85 -2.33 -20.95
N ASN A 43 -73.27 -2.90 -19.90
CA ASN A 43 -71.86 -3.30 -19.78
C ASN A 43 -71.42 -4.49 -20.68
N THR A 44 -72.27 -4.94 -21.60
CA THR A 44 -71.90 -5.81 -22.73
C THR A 44 -72.18 -5.18 -24.10
N ASP A 45 -72.76 -3.97 -24.15
CA ASP A 45 -73.16 -3.25 -25.36
C ASP A 45 -72.83 -1.74 -25.33
N SER A 46 -72.04 -1.22 -24.39
CA SER A 46 -71.84 0.24 -24.19
C SER A 46 -70.41 0.67 -24.31
N ASP A 47 -69.94 0.65 -25.53
CA ASP A 47 -68.68 1.27 -25.89
C ASP A 47 -68.94 2.59 -26.61
N LEU A 48 -68.09 3.56 -26.33
CA LEU A 48 -67.97 4.74 -27.17
C LEU A 48 -67.14 4.35 -28.40
N ALA A 49 -67.80 4.05 -29.52
CA ALA A 49 -67.12 3.74 -30.77
C ALA A 49 -66.58 5.03 -31.42
N ILE A 50 -65.26 5.11 -31.55
CA ILE A 50 -64.55 6.24 -32.18
C ILE A 50 -63.87 5.72 -33.45
N ALA A 51 -64.18 6.32 -34.61
CA ALA A 51 -63.58 5.89 -35.87
C ALA A 51 -62.18 6.44 -36.15
N HIS A 52 -61.74 7.48 -35.42
CA HIS A 52 -60.44 8.10 -35.68
C HIS A 52 -59.90 8.85 -34.46
N LYS A 53 -60.56 9.92 -33.96
CA LYS A 53 -60.05 10.67 -32.81
C LYS A 53 -61.11 11.38 -31.96
N ILE A 54 -60.80 11.54 -30.68
CA ILE A 54 -61.40 12.51 -29.76
C ILE A 54 -60.50 13.76 -29.79
N HIS A 55 -61.00 14.93 -30.20
CA HIS A 55 -60.18 16.14 -30.36
C HIS A 55 -60.80 17.35 -29.67
N HIS A 56 -59.96 18.31 -29.26
CA HIS A 56 -60.42 19.56 -28.69
C HIS A 56 -60.98 20.49 -29.79
N ILE A 57 -62.21 20.98 -29.65
CA ILE A 57 -62.80 21.87 -30.65
C ILE A 57 -62.13 23.24 -30.56
N GLY A 58 -61.63 23.76 -31.69
CA GLY A 58 -60.88 25.02 -31.74
C GLY A 58 -59.39 24.86 -31.47
N ASP A 59 -58.92 23.65 -31.18
CA ASP A 59 -57.50 23.30 -31.09
C ASP A 59 -57.24 22.00 -31.85
N SER A 60 -56.75 22.12 -33.08
CA SER A 60 -56.57 20.99 -33.99
C SER A 60 -55.48 20.02 -33.55
N ASP A 61 -54.59 20.43 -32.64
CA ASP A 61 -53.35 19.72 -32.32
C ASP A 61 -53.38 19.04 -30.94
N THR A 62 -54.54 19.07 -30.28
CA THR A 62 -54.82 18.35 -29.02
C THR A 62 -55.90 17.29 -29.21
N PHE A 63 -55.54 16.01 -29.10
CA PHE A 63 -56.42 14.86 -29.37
C PHE A 63 -55.98 13.53 -28.74
N ILE A 64 -56.91 12.57 -28.70
CA ILE A 64 -56.67 11.14 -28.51
C ILE A 64 -57.07 10.43 -29.81
N MET A 65 -56.14 9.74 -30.47
CA MET A 65 -56.36 9.08 -31.76
C MET A 65 -56.33 7.56 -31.61
N PHE A 66 -57.22 6.90 -32.35
CA PHE A 66 -57.48 5.46 -32.39
C PHE A 66 -57.33 5.00 -33.84
N ASP A 67 -56.09 4.78 -34.27
CA ASP A 67 -55.81 4.19 -35.57
C ASP A 67 -55.80 2.66 -35.46
N ASP A 68 -55.67 1.96 -36.60
CA ASP A 68 -55.51 0.51 -36.59
C ASP A 68 -54.26 0.15 -35.76
N ASP A 69 -54.45 -0.67 -34.73
CA ASP A 69 -53.40 -1.18 -33.85
C ASP A 69 -52.59 -0.10 -33.10
N GLU A 70 -53.08 1.15 -33.04
CA GLU A 70 -52.39 2.27 -32.40
C GLU A 70 -53.32 3.20 -31.58
N LEU A 71 -52.82 3.64 -30.41
CA LEU A 71 -53.48 4.66 -29.57
C LEU A 71 -52.52 5.79 -29.25
N HIS A 72 -52.88 7.03 -29.58
CA HIS A 72 -52.03 8.21 -29.39
C HIS A 72 -52.69 9.24 -28.46
N LEU A 73 -51.92 9.82 -27.54
CA LEU A 73 -52.31 11.00 -26.76
C LEU A 73 -51.43 12.19 -27.18
N ALA A 74 -52.05 13.19 -27.82
CA ALA A 74 -51.37 14.32 -28.44
C ALA A 74 -51.87 15.68 -27.93
N ALA A 75 -50.96 16.65 -27.84
CA ALA A 75 -51.24 18.05 -27.52
C ALA A 75 -50.16 18.96 -28.12
N GLY A 76 -50.51 20.16 -28.58
CA GLY A 76 -49.54 21.13 -29.11
C GLY A 76 -48.77 20.61 -30.33
N GLY A 77 -49.36 19.69 -31.09
CA GLY A 77 -48.74 19.06 -32.26
C GLY A 77 -47.73 17.95 -31.94
N ARG A 78 -47.68 17.50 -30.69
CA ARG A 78 -46.75 16.45 -30.21
C ARG A 78 -47.52 15.25 -29.68
N THR A 79 -47.03 14.04 -29.95
CA THR A 79 -47.57 12.81 -29.36
C THR A 79 -46.76 12.43 -28.11
N PHE A 80 -47.38 12.53 -26.94
CA PHE A 80 -46.72 12.27 -25.66
C PHE A 80 -46.68 10.77 -25.34
N LEU A 81 -47.76 10.06 -25.64
CA LEU A 81 -47.90 8.63 -25.41
C LEU A 81 -48.43 7.96 -26.68
N LYS A 82 -47.78 6.88 -27.10
CA LYS A 82 -48.27 5.97 -28.14
C LYS A 82 -48.27 4.54 -27.62
N LEU A 83 -49.36 3.81 -27.83
CA LEU A 83 -49.40 2.35 -27.76
C LEU A 83 -49.40 1.84 -29.18
N GLU A 84 -48.53 0.87 -29.48
CA GLU A 84 -48.37 0.27 -30.80
C GLU A 84 -48.42 -1.25 -30.64
N GLU A 85 -49.40 -1.89 -31.27
CA GLU A 85 -49.45 -3.35 -31.45
C GLU A 85 -48.74 -3.70 -32.76
N SER A 86 -47.76 -4.61 -32.70
CA SER A 86 -46.95 -5.01 -33.86
C SER A 86 -46.30 -6.37 -33.62
N THR A 87 -45.17 -6.67 -34.25
CA THR A 87 -44.38 -7.87 -33.92
C THR A 87 -43.78 -7.81 -32.52
N THR A 88 -43.58 -6.59 -31.99
CA THR A 88 -43.23 -6.32 -30.59
C THR A 88 -44.04 -5.13 -30.15
N ASP A 89 -44.93 -5.35 -29.20
CA ASP A 89 -45.82 -4.31 -28.70
C ASP A 89 -45.02 -3.29 -27.88
N LYS A 90 -45.33 -2.00 -28.03
CA LYS A 90 -44.60 -0.92 -27.39
C LYS A 90 -45.54 0.04 -26.68
N LEU A 91 -45.15 0.43 -25.47
CA LEU A 91 -45.55 1.69 -24.86
C LEU A 91 -44.45 2.70 -25.14
N ILE A 92 -44.74 3.69 -25.97
CA ILE A 92 -43.77 4.72 -26.36
C ILE A 92 -44.14 6.01 -25.66
N VAL A 93 -43.26 6.45 -24.76
CA VAL A 93 -43.32 7.77 -24.14
C VAL A 93 -42.37 8.68 -24.92
N ASN A 94 -42.77 9.92 -25.21
CA ASN A 94 -42.07 10.82 -26.14
C ASN A 94 -42.02 10.27 -27.58
N HIS A 95 -43.20 10.05 -28.17
CA HIS A 95 -43.29 9.54 -29.53
C HIS A 95 -43.00 10.66 -30.54
N GLY A 96 -41.90 10.51 -31.30
CA GLY A 96 -41.46 11.45 -32.33
C GLY A 96 -40.00 11.92 -32.18
N GLY A 97 -39.30 11.52 -31.12
CA GLY A 97 -37.91 11.93 -30.88
C GLY A 97 -37.75 13.44 -30.71
N LEU A 98 -38.78 14.10 -30.19
CA LEU A 98 -38.80 15.54 -29.93
C LEU A 98 -38.34 15.80 -28.50
N ASP A 99 -37.94 17.04 -28.20
CA ASP A 99 -37.60 17.46 -26.83
C ASP A 99 -38.87 17.45 -25.94
N ILE A 100 -39.12 16.31 -25.30
CA ILE A 100 -40.19 16.05 -24.33
C ILE A 100 -39.58 15.23 -23.20
N ASP A 101 -39.36 15.85 -22.05
CA ASP A 101 -38.91 15.14 -20.85
C ASP A 101 -40.01 14.22 -20.30
N LEU A 102 -39.68 12.96 -19.96
CA LEU A 102 -40.52 12.15 -19.08
C LEU A 102 -40.25 12.58 -17.65
N GLN A 103 -41.28 13.08 -16.96
CA GLN A 103 -41.18 13.49 -15.57
C GLN A 103 -42.10 12.66 -14.68
N VAL A 104 -41.50 11.86 -13.79
CA VAL A 104 -42.23 11.15 -12.73
C VAL A 104 -42.03 11.89 -11.41
N LYS A 105 -43.12 12.47 -10.87
CA LYS A 105 -43.12 13.25 -9.62
C LYS A 105 -43.56 12.41 -8.43
N GLY A 106 -42.95 12.65 -7.28
CA GLY A 106 -43.50 12.33 -5.97
C GLY A 106 -44.11 13.57 -5.30
N GLU A 107 -44.70 13.37 -4.13
CA GLU A 107 -45.33 14.45 -3.33
C GLU A 107 -44.34 15.57 -2.94
N ASN A 108 -43.06 15.24 -2.80
CA ASN A 108 -42.02 16.16 -2.32
C ASN A 108 -40.85 16.33 -3.29
N ASP A 109 -40.85 15.64 -4.43
CA ASP A 109 -39.77 15.68 -5.43
C ASP A 109 -40.38 15.65 -6.84
N ALA A 110 -40.02 16.63 -7.65
CA ALA A 110 -40.51 16.74 -9.01
C ALA A 110 -39.81 15.78 -10.00
N ASN A 111 -38.71 15.13 -9.65
CA ASN A 111 -37.89 14.35 -10.60
C ASN A 111 -37.40 13.02 -10.00
N LEU A 112 -38.34 12.14 -9.62
CA LEU A 112 -37.97 10.78 -9.15
C LEU A 112 -37.35 9.97 -10.28
N ILE A 113 -37.94 10.03 -11.47
CA ILE A 113 -37.37 9.53 -12.73
C ILE A 113 -37.53 10.65 -13.74
N ARG A 114 -36.41 11.08 -14.32
CA ARG A 114 -36.39 12.06 -15.41
C ARG A 114 -35.61 11.48 -16.58
N THR A 115 -36.17 11.54 -17.79
CA THR A 115 -35.39 11.39 -19.02
C THR A 115 -35.11 12.76 -19.60
N ASP A 116 -33.95 12.94 -20.21
CA ASP A 116 -33.56 14.12 -20.95
C ASP A 116 -33.49 13.74 -22.43
N ALA A 117 -34.50 14.20 -23.17
CA ALA A 117 -34.65 13.81 -24.56
C ALA A 117 -33.65 14.51 -25.50
N GLU A 118 -33.07 15.65 -25.07
CA GLU A 118 -32.05 16.35 -25.85
C GLU A 118 -30.69 15.63 -25.75
N ASN A 119 -30.36 15.09 -24.58
CA ASN A 119 -29.06 14.47 -24.29
C ASN A 119 -29.10 12.93 -24.24
N ASP A 120 -30.24 12.32 -24.54
CA ASP A 120 -30.49 10.87 -24.50
C ASP A 120 -30.13 10.21 -23.16
N SER A 121 -30.41 10.88 -22.03
CA SER A 121 -29.99 10.44 -20.69
C SER A 121 -31.14 10.12 -19.75
N ILE A 122 -30.88 9.28 -18.75
CA ILE A 122 -31.79 9.00 -17.62
C ILE A 122 -31.17 9.43 -16.28
N TYR A 123 -32.00 10.07 -15.46
CA TYR A 123 -31.65 10.58 -14.14
C TYR A 123 -32.57 10.03 -13.06
N PHE A 124 -31.98 9.65 -11.93
CA PHE A 124 -32.68 9.27 -10.71
C PHE A 124 -32.36 10.26 -9.59
N GLY A 125 -33.40 10.91 -9.05
CA GLY A 125 -33.27 11.85 -7.93
C GLY A 125 -32.50 13.14 -8.23
N ALA A 126 -32.42 13.56 -9.51
CA ALA A 126 -31.71 14.76 -9.94
C ALA A 126 -32.63 15.71 -10.72
N SER A 127 -32.50 17.02 -10.47
CA SER A 127 -33.31 18.07 -11.11
C SER A 127 -32.65 18.76 -12.30
N SER A 128 -31.36 18.54 -12.53
CA SER A 128 -30.61 19.05 -13.70
C SER A 128 -29.47 18.10 -14.05
N GLY A 129 -29.15 18.00 -15.34
CA GLY A 129 -28.12 17.09 -15.86
C GLY A 129 -26.77 17.27 -15.16
N ALA A 130 -26.28 16.20 -14.55
CA ALA A 130 -24.88 16.12 -14.17
C ALA A 130 -24.08 16.06 -15.46
N GLY A 131 -23.40 17.12 -15.87
CA GLY A 131 -22.50 17.13 -17.03
C GLY A 131 -23.11 16.78 -18.39
N VAL A 132 -22.35 17.01 -19.46
CA VAL A 132 -22.73 16.63 -20.84
C VAL A 132 -22.26 15.22 -21.24
N ASP A 133 -21.64 14.49 -20.31
CA ASP A 133 -20.98 13.20 -20.55
C ASP A 133 -21.61 12.05 -19.74
N ASN A 134 -22.90 12.15 -19.42
CA ASN A 134 -23.60 11.17 -18.59
C ASN A 134 -24.84 10.64 -19.30
N ASN A 135 -24.87 9.34 -19.59
CA ASN A 135 -26.07 8.64 -20.09
C ASN A 135 -26.96 8.12 -18.94
N PHE A 136 -26.35 7.69 -17.83
CA PHE A 136 -27.04 7.16 -16.66
C PHE A 136 -26.51 7.84 -15.39
N PHE A 137 -27.37 8.56 -14.68
CA PHE A 137 -26.98 9.30 -13.48
C PHE A 137 -27.90 9.02 -12.31
N VAL A 138 -27.33 8.53 -11.21
CA VAL A 138 -28.02 8.31 -9.94
C VAL A 138 -27.48 9.31 -8.93
N SER A 139 -28.32 10.25 -8.51
CA SER A 139 -27.90 11.30 -7.59
C SER A 139 -28.10 10.91 -6.14
N GLY A 140 -27.08 11.20 -5.32
CA GLY A 140 -27.19 11.27 -3.87
C GLY A 140 -26.68 12.63 -3.38
N SER A 141 -27.31 13.15 -2.34
CA SER A 141 -26.84 14.34 -1.62
C SER A 141 -25.56 14.02 -0.84
N ILE A 142 -24.49 14.76 -1.16
CA ILE A 142 -23.19 14.65 -0.48
C ILE A 142 -23.37 14.74 1.04
N GLY A 143 -22.73 13.85 1.78
CA GLY A 143 -22.77 13.83 3.25
C GLY A 143 -24.10 13.39 3.88
N SER A 144 -25.05 12.88 3.10
CA SER A 144 -26.35 12.43 3.66
C SER A 144 -26.31 11.03 4.29
N LYS A 145 -25.26 10.25 4.03
CA LYS A 145 -25.08 8.93 4.64
C LYS A 145 -25.05 9.07 6.18
N ASP A 146 -25.81 8.20 6.84
CA ASP A 146 -25.97 8.15 8.30
C ASP A 146 -26.52 9.44 8.95
N THR A 147 -27.17 10.30 8.16
CA THR A 147 -27.91 11.47 8.66
C THR A 147 -29.42 11.20 8.75
N ALA A 148 -30.16 12.09 9.40
CA ALA A 148 -31.63 12.02 9.43
C ALA A 148 -32.29 12.39 8.08
N THR A 149 -31.56 13.06 7.19
CA THR A 149 -32.06 13.44 5.86
C THR A 149 -31.69 12.36 4.86
N ARG A 150 -32.70 11.78 4.19
CA ARG A 150 -32.48 10.79 3.14
C ARG A 150 -31.82 11.46 1.94
N GLY A 151 -30.70 10.92 1.50
CA GLY A 151 -30.00 11.41 0.31
C GLY A 151 -28.86 10.51 -0.18
N THR A 152 -28.67 9.32 0.39
CA THR A 152 -27.62 8.39 -0.06
C THR A 152 -28.07 7.65 -1.31
N ALA A 153 -27.24 7.67 -2.36
CA ALA A 153 -27.38 6.76 -3.49
C ALA A 153 -26.67 5.43 -3.16
N THR A 154 -27.38 4.31 -3.32
CA THR A 154 -26.85 2.97 -3.05
C THR A 154 -27.06 2.06 -4.25
N PHE A 155 -26.00 1.39 -4.70
CA PHE A 155 -26.07 0.26 -5.62
C PHE A 155 -25.99 -1.02 -4.80
N GLY A 156 -27.09 -1.77 -4.71
CA GLY A 156 -27.17 -3.00 -3.91
C GLY A 156 -26.66 -4.23 -4.67
N GLY A 157 -26.12 -5.21 -3.95
CA GLY A 157 -25.57 -6.43 -4.53
C GLY A 157 -24.22 -6.21 -5.22
N ASP A 158 -23.91 -7.04 -6.21
CA ASP A 158 -22.65 -6.96 -6.94
C ASP A 158 -22.69 -5.78 -7.94
N THR A 159 -21.66 -4.94 -7.89
CA THR A 159 -21.45 -3.89 -8.90
C THR A 159 -20.32 -4.32 -9.82
N VAL A 160 -20.62 -4.47 -11.11
CA VAL A 160 -19.64 -4.79 -12.15
C VAL A 160 -19.47 -3.58 -13.07
N ILE A 161 -18.24 -3.07 -13.16
CA ILE A 161 -17.87 -1.97 -14.05
C ILE A 161 -16.97 -2.53 -15.14
N SER A 162 -17.39 -2.41 -16.40
CA SER A 162 -16.63 -2.92 -17.56
C SER A 162 -15.48 -2.02 -17.99
N GLY A 163 -15.47 -0.77 -17.52
CA GLY A 163 -14.42 0.22 -17.74
C GLY A 163 -13.61 0.48 -16.47
N ALA A 164 -13.01 1.67 -16.40
CA ALA A 164 -12.34 2.14 -15.19
C ALA A 164 -13.37 2.64 -14.16
N LEU A 165 -13.13 2.30 -12.89
CA LEU A 165 -13.84 2.91 -11.77
C LEU A 165 -13.11 4.19 -11.36
N PHE A 166 -13.71 5.35 -11.66
CA PHE A 166 -13.23 6.64 -11.21
C PHE A 166 -13.91 7.00 -9.88
N ILE A 167 -13.11 7.31 -8.86
CA ILE A 167 -13.59 7.64 -7.51
C ILE A 167 -13.04 9.00 -7.12
N GLU A 168 -13.91 9.98 -7.00
CA GLU A 168 -13.57 11.33 -6.55
C GLU A 168 -14.01 11.50 -5.09
N GLY A 169 -13.02 11.59 -4.19
CA GLY A 169 -13.25 11.78 -2.76
C GLY A 169 -13.53 13.23 -2.39
N GLY A 170 -14.27 13.45 -1.30
CA GLY A 170 -14.58 14.79 -0.81
C GLY A 170 -15.40 14.85 0.48
N SER A 171 -16.00 13.74 0.91
CA SER A 171 -16.69 13.65 2.19
C SER A 171 -15.71 13.38 3.33
N THR A 172 -15.88 14.09 4.43
CA THR A 172 -15.15 13.84 5.68
C THR A 172 -15.55 12.49 6.26
N TYR A 173 -14.57 11.62 6.48
CA TYR A 173 -14.69 10.44 7.33
C TYR A 173 -14.27 10.80 8.75
N GLU A 174 -15.03 10.30 9.74
CA GLU A 174 -14.78 10.38 11.19
C GLU A 174 -13.91 11.58 11.66
N SER A 175 -14.55 12.75 11.78
CA SER A 175 -14.01 13.98 12.40
C SER A 175 -12.91 14.78 11.68
N GLY A 176 -12.50 14.48 10.44
CA GLY A 176 -11.74 15.49 9.69
C GLY A 176 -11.05 15.12 8.38
N GLU A 177 -10.87 13.84 8.05
CA GLU A 177 -10.08 13.45 6.86
C GLU A 177 -10.98 13.15 5.66
N GLN A 178 -10.58 13.58 4.46
CA GLN A 178 -11.31 13.27 3.23
C GLN A 178 -10.95 11.85 2.79
N ALA A 179 -11.95 10.99 2.66
CA ALA A 179 -11.78 9.63 2.15
C ALA A 179 -12.54 9.44 0.83
N ALA A 180 -11.90 8.75 -0.11
CA ALA A 180 -12.51 8.34 -1.38
C ALA A 180 -13.09 6.92 -1.31
N ILE A 181 -12.40 6.01 -0.62
CA ILE A 181 -12.80 4.61 -0.43
C ILE A 181 -12.79 4.31 1.07
N ILE A 182 -13.88 3.77 1.58
CA ILE A 182 -14.00 3.32 2.97
C ILE A 182 -14.40 1.85 2.95
N LEU A 183 -13.55 1.00 3.51
CA LEU A 183 -13.78 -0.43 3.67
C LEU A 183 -14.28 -0.70 5.10
N ASN A 184 -15.54 -0.40 5.38
CA ASN A 184 -16.13 -0.51 6.72
C ASN A 184 -17.04 -1.74 6.82
N SER A 185 -16.48 -2.86 7.31
CA SER A 185 -17.21 -4.06 7.68
C SER A 185 -16.67 -4.62 9.00
N ASP A 186 -17.55 -5.28 9.74
CA ASP A 186 -17.23 -6.17 10.87
C ASP A 186 -16.46 -7.44 10.44
N THR A 187 -16.33 -7.68 9.14
CA THR A 187 -15.49 -8.71 8.52
C THR A 187 -14.34 -8.06 7.75
N GLN A 188 -13.20 -8.75 7.60
CA GLN A 188 -12.02 -8.20 6.91
C GLN A 188 -12.36 -7.80 5.47
N SER A 189 -12.45 -6.49 5.22
CA SER A 189 -12.66 -5.92 3.90
C SER A 189 -11.33 -5.71 3.19
N ARG A 190 -11.27 -6.03 1.90
CA ARG A 190 -10.04 -6.04 1.11
C ARG A 190 -10.32 -5.52 -0.30
N ILE A 191 -9.39 -4.78 -0.88
CA ILE A 191 -9.29 -4.63 -2.33
C ILE A 191 -8.41 -5.78 -2.81
N VAL A 192 -8.89 -6.57 -3.77
CA VAL A 192 -8.23 -7.78 -4.24
C VAL A 192 -7.94 -7.72 -5.73
N TRP A 193 -6.79 -8.24 -6.11
CA TRP A 193 -6.47 -8.62 -7.47
C TRP A 193 -6.30 -10.14 -7.50
N ASP A 194 -7.01 -10.77 -8.43
CA ASP A 194 -7.09 -12.22 -8.57
C ASP A 194 -7.15 -12.56 -10.05
N THR A 195 -6.06 -13.14 -10.56
CA THR A 195 -6.00 -13.69 -11.90
C THR A 195 -6.67 -15.05 -11.88
N LYS A 196 -7.85 -15.11 -12.50
CA LYS A 196 -8.73 -16.27 -12.42
C LYS A 196 -8.00 -17.58 -12.76
N VAL A 197 -8.07 -18.52 -11.81
CA VAL A 197 -7.62 -19.93 -11.87
C VAL A 197 -6.18 -20.18 -11.41
N ASP A 198 -5.93 -20.00 -10.11
CA ASP A 198 -5.07 -20.91 -9.38
C ASP A 198 -5.95 -21.83 -8.50
N GLY A 199 -5.47 -22.99 -8.09
CA GLY A 199 -6.29 -23.94 -7.29
C GLY A 199 -6.50 -23.49 -5.83
N ALA A 200 -6.11 -22.26 -5.46
CA ALA A 200 -6.13 -21.75 -4.11
C ALA A 200 -7.19 -20.66 -3.98
N TYR A 201 -8.01 -20.72 -2.94
CA TYR A 201 -9.07 -19.73 -2.72
C TYR A 201 -8.54 -18.35 -2.24
N ALA A 202 -7.28 -18.02 -2.52
CA ALA A 202 -6.61 -16.82 -2.03
C ALA A 202 -6.35 -15.85 -3.19
N PRO A 203 -6.56 -14.53 -3.00
CA PRO A 203 -6.25 -13.55 -4.03
C PRO A 203 -4.74 -13.44 -4.25
N ASP A 204 -4.32 -13.20 -5.50
CA ASP A 204 -2.92 -12.98 -5.87
C ASP A 204 -2.31 -11.78 -5.15
N ALA A 205 -3.10 -10.72 -4.96
CA ALA A 205 -2.70 -9.55 -4.22
C ALA A 205 -3.88 -8.90 -3.51
N ALA A 206 -3.61 -8.21 -2.41
CA ALA A 206 -4.64 -7.46 -1.70
C ALA A 206 -4.08 -6.29 -0.89
N ILE A 207 -4.94 -5.29 -0.69
CA ILE A 207 -4.77 -4.19 0.26
C ILE A 207 -5.89 -4.28 1.30
N PHE A 208 -5.53 -4.36 2.58
CA PHE A 208 -6.50 -4.50 3.66
C PHE A 208 -5.95 -4.04 5.01
N GLU A 209 -6.85 -3.75 5.95
CA GLU A 209 -6.49 -3.47 7.35
C GLU A 209 -6.72 -4.71 8.22
N ALA A 210 -5.84 -4.98 9.18
CA ALA A 210 -6.12 -5.91 10.26
C ALA A 210 -5.42 -5.46 11.55
N ALA A 211 -6.17 -5.45 12.66
CA ALA A 211 -5.64 -5.05 13.98
C ALA A 211 -4.98 -3.66 14.04
N GLY A 212 -5.37 -2.73 13.16
CA GLY A 212 -4.83 -1.38 13.07
C GLY A 212 -3.65 -1.23 12.10
N ASP A 213 -3.18 -2.32 11.48
CA ASP A 213 -2.09 -2.30 10.51
C ASP A 213 -2.63 -2.34 9.07
N LEU A 214 -1.98 -1.61 8.17
CA LEU A 214 -2.20 -1.69 6.73
C LEU A 214 -1.34 -2.81 6.14
N TYR A 215 -1.99 -3.79 5.52
CA TYR A 215 -1.35 -4.88 4.81
C TYR A 215 -1.38 -4.61 3.31
N LEU A 216 -0.18 -4.60 2.71
CA LEU A 216 0.03 -4.75 1.27
C LEU A 216 0.54 -6.18 1.06
N SER A 217 -0.14 -6.96 0.22
CA SER A 217 0.18 -8.39 0.03
C SER A 217 0.23 -8.75 -1.44
N GLY A 218 1.15 -9.66 -1.79
CA GLY A 218 1.30 -10.29 -3.10
C GLY A 218 1.79 -11.73 -2.92
N SER A 219 1.44 -12.62 -3.85
CA SER A 219 1.87 -14.03 -3.85
C SER A 219 3.38 -14.22 -4.05
N ASP A 220 4.01 -13.33 -4.82
CA ASP A 220 5.46 -13.32 -5.06
C ASP A 220 6.15 -12.15 -4.33
N ASP A 221 5.95 -10.92 -4.83
CA ASP A 221 6.60 -9.70 -4.34
C ASP A 221 5.59 -8.59 -4.08
N VAL A 222 5.80 -7.83 -3.01
CA VAL A 222 5.21 -6.48 -2.86
C VAL A 222 6.24 -5.46 -3.31
N ARG A 223 6.11 -5.00 -4.56
CA ARG A 223 7.00 -3.94 -5.11
C ARG A 223 6.32 -2.58 -5.00
N ILE A 224 6.84 -1.74 -4.12
CA ILE A 224 6.53 -0.31 -4.13
C ILE A 224 7.47 0.31 -5.18
N ARG A 225 6.97 1.10 -6.13
CA ARG A 225 7.80 1.73 -7.18
C ARG A 225 7.34 3.16 -7.44
N GLY A 226 8.28 4.07 -7.63
CA GLY A 226 8.03 5.35 -8.29
C GLY A 226 7.96 5.16 -9.82
N GLU A 227 7.54 6.18 -10.56
CA GLU A 227 7.19 6.14 -11.99
C GLU A 227 8.33 5.63 -12.92
N PHE A 228 9.56 5.53 -12.43
CA PHE A 228 10.69 4.92 -13.14
C PHE A 228 11.49 3.92 -12.27
N GLY A 229 11.10 2.65 -12.33
CA GLY A 229 12.04 1.52 -12.22
C GLY A 229 12.37 0.95 -10.83
N ASP A 230 12.24 1.69 -9.73
CA ASP A 230 12.46 1.21 -8.35
C ASP A 230 11.60 2.04 -7.37
N VAL A 231 11.65 1.79 -6.05
CA VAL A 231 11.24 2.78 -5.02
C VAL A 231 12.16 4.01 -5.17
N HIS A 232 11.99 4.79 -6.23
CA HIS A 232 12.64 6.08 -6.39
C HIS A 232 11.87 7.07 -5.51
N VAL A 233 12.30 7.09 -4.25
CA VAL A 233 12.25 8.28 -3.44
C VAL A 233 12.92 9.40 -4.24
N GLU A 234 12.16 10.36 -4.76
CA GLU A 234 12.71 11.49 -5.52
C GLU A 234 13.74 12.28 -4.68
N SER A 235 14.51 13.16 -5.31
CA SER A 235 15.44 14.04 -4.61
C SER A 235 14.72 14.89 -3.55
N GLY A 236 14.72 14.44 -2.29
CA GLY A 236 14.16 15.15 -1.15
C GLY A 236 12.98 14.47 -0.44
N ASP A 237 12.47 13.34 -0.95
CA ASP A 237 11.62 12.47 -0.14
C ASP A 237 12.51 11.43 0.57
N ASP A 238 11.99 10.73 1.57
CA ASP A 238 12.67 9.63 2.27
C ASP A 238 11.59 8.61 2.67
N ILE A 239 11.95 7.34 2.89
CA ILE A 239 11.17 6.51 3.82
C ILE A 239 11.42 7.10 5.22
N GLN A 240 10.65 8.13 5.57
CA GLN A 240 10.80 8.84 6.84
C GLN A 240 10.21 7.99 7.96
N LEU A 241 11.08 7.31 8.70
CA LEU A 241 10.75 6.78 10.02
C LEU A 241 10.87 7.94 11.02
N LYS A 242 9.77 8.33 11.67
CA LYS A 242 9.79 9.38 12.69
C LYS A 242 10.43 8.83 13.98
N PRO A 243 10.92 9.68 14.89
CA PRO A 243 11.42 9.20 16.19
C PRO A 243 10.36 8.35 16.91
N GLY A 244 10.70 7.07 17.15
CA GLY A 244 9.80 6.09 17.74
C GLY A 244 9.25 5.04 16.75
N ASP A 245 9.37 5.27 15.45
CA ASP A 245 8.99 4.31 14.41
C ASP A 245 10.09 3.26 14.20
N LEU A 246 9.70 2.07 13.74
CA LEU A 246 10.60 0.96 13.44
C LEU A 246 10.35 0.48 12.01
N LEU A 247 11.41 0.44 11.20
CA LEU A 247 11.43 -0.39 10.00
C LEU A 247 11.89 -1.78 10.40
N GLN A 248 10.98 -2.73 10.36
CA GLN A 248 11.27 -4.12 10.66
C GLN A 248 11.22 -4.94 9.38
N ILE A 249 12.33 -5.61 9.06
CA ILE A 249 12.39 -6.63 8.01
C ILE A 249 12.50 -7.96 8.75
N LEU A 250 11.45 -8.78 8.67
CA LEU A 250 11.38 -10.09 9.29
C LEU A 250 11.45 -11.17 8.22
N GLU A 251 12.41 -12.07 8.35
CA GLU A 251 12.42 -13.29 7.56
C GLU A 251 11.27 -14.22 7.99
N ASN A 252 10.77 -15.02 7.05
CA ASN A 252 9.89 -16.13 7.38
C ASN A 252 10.64 -17.10 8.33
N PRO A 253 10.04 -17.51 9.46
CA PRO A 253 10.68 -18.41 10.42
C PRO A 253 11.13 -19.78 9.87
N ASN A 254 10.73 -20.14 8.65
CA ASN A 254 11.13 -21.37 7.97
C ASN A 254 11.97 -21.13 6.70
N ALA A 255 12.39 -19.90 6.43
CA ALA A 255 13.30 -19.57 5.33
C ALA A 255 14.76 -19.55 5.81
N SER A 256 15.69 -19.56 4.86
CA SER A 256 17.13 -19.44 5.09
C SER A 256 17.74 -18.56 4.02
N GLY A 257 18.73 -17.75 4.39
CA GLY A 257 19.50 -16.90 3.48
C GLY A 257 19.54 -15.45 3.93
N ASN A 258 19.87 -14.55 2.99
CA ASN A 258 19.86 -13.12 3.24
C ASN A 258 18.41 -12.61 3.22
N PHE A 259 17.99 -11.93 4.28
CA PHE A 259 16.67 -11.30 4.36
C PHE A 259 16.72 -9.79 4.10
N ALA A 260 17.92 -9.19 4.14
CA ALA A 260 18.13 -7.81 3.73
C ALA A 260 19.47 -7.68 2.98
N SER A 261 19.44 -7.03 1.82
CA SER A 261 20.61 -6.73 1.01
C SER A 261 20.59 -5.27 0.58
N PHE A 262 21.73 -4.60 0.69
CA PHE A 262 21.90 -3.22 0.27
C PHE A 262 22.82 -3.18 -0.94
N PHE A 263 22.36 -2.50 -1.99
CA PHE A 263 23.10 -2.37 -3.24
C PHE A 263 23.52 -0.92 -3.48
N ALA A 264 24.76 -0.72 -3.89
CA ALA A 264 25.23 0.55 -4.43
C ALA A 264 25.25 0.48 -5.95
N GLN A 265 24.98 1.62 -6.59
CA GLN A 265 25.07 1.78 -8.04
C GLN A 265 26.26 2.69 -8.40
N PRO A 266 27.51 2.16 -8.47
CA PRO A 266 28.69 2.98 -8.78
C PRO A 266 28.65 3.58 -10.19
N SER A 267 27.87 3.00 -11.11
CA SER A 267 27.63 3.53 -12.44
C SER A 267 26.24 3.13 -12.94
N ALA A 268 25.67 3.90 -13.86
CA ALA A 268 24.31 3.70 -14.34
C ALA A 268 24.07 2.26 -14.83
N GLY A 269 23.06 1.60 -14.27
CA GLY A 269 22.68 0.22 -14.58
C GLY A 269 23.54 -0.86 -13.92
N VAL A 270 24.53 -0.49 -13.10
CA VAL A 270 25.43 -1.43 -12.44
C VAL A 270 25.18 -1.45 -10.95
N TYR A 271 24.57 -2.51 -10.43
CA TYR A 271 24.30 -2.68 -9.00
C TYR A 271 25.34 -3.65 -8.40
N ARG A 272 25.81 -3.35 -7.19
CA ARG A 272 26.79 -4.14 -6.43
C ARG A 272 26.37 -4.29 -4.99
N ASN A 273 26.51 -5.48 -4.44
CA ASN A 273 26.19 -5.70 -3.04
C ASN A 273 27.23 -4.98 -2.16
N VAL A 274 26.77 -4.19 -1.19
CA VAL A 274 27.65 -3.51 -0.22
C VAL A 274 27.48 -4.05 1.19
N LEU A 275 26.29 -4.55 1.53
CA LEU A 275 25.94 -5.08 2.84
C LEU A 275 24.88 -6.15 2.67
N ASP A 276 25.12 -7.31 3.25
CA ASP A 276 24.14 -8.38 3.39
C ASP A 276 23.87 -8.67 4.87
N VAL A 277 22.59 -8.86 5.19
CA VAL A 277 22.13 -9.37 6.48
C VAL A 277 21.35 -10.65 6.24
N GLY A 278 21.81 -11.72 6.87
CA GLY A 278 21.20 -13.04 6.75
C GLY A 278 21.40 -13.91 7.98
N ASP A 279 21.12 -15.19 7.80
CA ASP A 279 21.30 -16.24 8.81
C ASP A 279 22.74 -16.37 9.33
N THR A 280 23.73 -16.01 8.51
CA THR A 280 25.16 -16.04 8.88
C THR A 280 25.68 -14.73 9.49
N GLY A 281 24.85 -13.69 9.63
CA GLY A 281 25.21 -12.42 10.25
C GLY A 281 25.18 -11.22 9.29
N VAL A 282 26.04 -10.24 9.55
CA VAL A 282 26.21 -9.05 8.70
C VAL A 282 27.53 -9.19 7.95
N VAL A 283 27.47 -9.15 6.61
CA VAL A 283 28.65 -9.16 5.76
C VAL A 283 28.73 -7.88 4.96
N ILE A 284 29.89 -7.24 4.99
CA ILE A 284 30.19 -6.04 4.22
C ILE A 284 31.12 -6.43 3.09
N ASN A 285 30.81 -5.96 1.87
CA ASN A 285 31.56 -6.26 0.66
C ASN A 285 31.65 -7.77 0.35
N GLU A 286 30.52 -8.48 0.38
CA GLU A 286 30.46 -9.93 0.07
C GLU A 286 30.95 -10.24 -1.36
N ASP A 287 30.73 -9.33 -2.31
CA ASP A 287 31.23 -9.45 -3.68
C ASP A 287 32.77 -9.31 -3.79
N GLY A 288 33.47 -8.97 -2.69
CA GLY A 288 34.93 -8.89 -2.62
C GLY A 288 35.53 -7.82 -3.54
N LEU A 289 34.82 -6.70 -3.74
CA LEU A 289 35.23 -5.64 -4.65
C LEU A 289 36.38 -4.83 -4.03
N THR A 290 37.42 -4.60 -4.81
CA THR A 290 38.64 -3.91 -4.35
C THR A 290 38.43 -2.44 -4.00
N ASP A 291 37.40 -1.82 -4.56
CA ASP A 291 37.12 -0.38 -4.40
C ASP A 291 36.07 -0.11 -3.30
N TYR A 292 35.67 -1.16 -2.58
CA TYR A 292 34.57 -1.15 -1.61
C TYR A 292 35.13 -1.34 -0.21
N ASP A 293 35.77 -0.28 0.28
CA ASP A 293 36.32 -0.24 1.63
C ASP A 293 35.21 -0.11 2.69
N PHE A 294 35.50 -0.59 3.91
CA PHE A 294 34.65 -0.32 5.07
C PHE A 294 35.33 0.71 5.98
N ARG A 295 34.62 1.79 6.33
CA ARG A 295 35.14 2.85 7.20
C ARG A 295 34.15 3.26 8.28
N VAL A 296 34.67 3.51 9.47
CA VAL A 296 33.95 4.13 10.59
C VAL A 296 34.63 5.46 10.90
N GLU A 297 33.85 6.54 10.81
CA GLU A 297 34.33 7.92 10.98
C GLU A 297 34.03 8.44 12.40
N THR A 298 34.81 9.42 12.84
CA THR A 298 34.53 10.28 14.01
C THR A 298 34.60 11.74 13.58
N ASP A 299 34.17 12.69 14.43
CA ASP A 299 34.08 14.13 14.12
C ASP A 299 35.36 14.74 13.51
N GLY A 300 36.53 14.14 13.72
CA GLY A 300 37.82 14.63 13.20
C GLY A 300 38.64 13.62 12.40
N ASP A 301 38.15 12.39 12.20
CA ASP A 301 38.92 11.33 11.53
C ASP A 301 38.00 10.40 10.73
N SER A 302 38.16 10.41 9.40
CA SER A 302 37.40 9.58 8.47
C SER A 302 37.81 8.11 8.45
N ASN A 303 38.89 7.72 9.13
CA ASN A 303 39.43 6.36 9.11
C ASN A 303 39.75 5.85 10.53
N MET A 304 38.91 6.19 11.52
CA MET A 304 39.10 5.74 12.90
C MET A 304 39.14 4.20 12.99
N LEU A 305 38.27 3.52 12.24
CA LEU A 305 38.44 2.11 11.87
C LEU A 305 38.28 2.01 10.35
N PHE A 306 39.25 1.38 9.69
CA PHE A 306 39.28 1.26 8.24
C PHE A 306 39.70 -0.15 7.83
N VAL A 307 38.92 -0.76 6.95
CA VAL A 307 39.28 -2.00 6.25
C VAL A 307 39.46 -1.65 4.79
N ASP A 308 40.72 -1.71 4.34
CA ASP A 308 41.11 -1.53 2.95
C ASP A 308 40.87 -2.86 2.21
N ALA A 309 39.81 -2.88 1.40
CA ALA A 309 39.41 -4.08 0.67
C ALA A 309 40.42 -4.43 -0.43
N GLY A 310 40.96 -3.40 -1.12
CA GLY A 310 41.92 -3.59 -2.21
C GLY A 310 43.26 -4.19 -1.75
N ASN A 311 43.70 -3.87 -0.54
CA ASN A 311 44.99 -4.31 0.01
C ASN A 311 44.88 -5.38 1.11
N ASN A 312 43.67 -5.75 1.54
CA ASN A 312 43.40 -6.68 2.64
C ASN A 312 44.06 -6.27 3.96
N LYS A 313 43.86 -5.01 4.37
CA LYS A 313 44.51 -4.46 5.58
C LYS A 313 43.51 -3.75 6.47
N VAL A 314 43.84 -3.73 7.77
CA VAL A 314 43.09 -2.97 8.77
C VAL A 314 43.93 -1.79 9.28
N GLY A 315 43.38 -0.59 9.18
CA GLY A 315 43.92 0.65 9.72
C GLY A 315 43.09 1.18 10.90
N ILE A 316 43.76 1.75 11.88
CA ILE A 316 43.16 2.55 12.96
C ILE A 316 43.78 3.94 12.90
N SER A 317 42.94 4.96 12.69
CA SER A 317 43.34 6.35 12.46
C SER A 317 44.24 6.56 11.22
N THR A 318 44.09 5.69 10.21
CA THR A 318 44.88 5.76 8.98
C THR A 318 44.14 5.14 7.80
N GLY A 319 44.12 5.84 6.66
CA GLY A 319 43.57 5.32 5.40
C GLY A 319 44.61 4.63 4.51
N ALA A 320 45.86 4.51 4.96
CA ALA A 320 46.95 3.90 4.18
C ALA A 320 47.78 2.95 5.07
N PRO A 321 47.20 1.84 5.55
CA PRO A 321 47.92 0.90 6.41
C PRO A 321 49.16 0.32 5.73
N HIS A 322 50.32 0.40 6.38
CA HIS A 322 51.58 -0.13 5.85
C HIS A 322 51.80 -1.61 6.21
N SER A 323 51.08 -2.14 7.20
CA SER A 323 51.08 -3.52 7.66
C SER A 323 49.67 -4.11 7.61
N GLY A 324 49.53 -5.43 7.80
CA GLY A 324 48.22 -6.10 7.87
C GLY A 324 47.28 -5.49 8.91
N PHE A 325 47.86 -5.05 10.03
CA PHE A 325 47.21 -4.21 11.04
C PHE A 325 48.12 -3.00 11.34
N HIS A 326 47.63 -1.78 11.13
CA HIS A 326 48.37 -0.54 11.37
C HIS A 326 47.57 0.37 12.30
N ILE A 327 48.14 0.71 13.45
CA ILE A 327 47.58 1.69 14.37
C ILE A 327 48.44 2.96 14.28
N ASP A 328 47.91 4.03 13.68
CA ASP A 328 48.60 5.33 13.57
C ASP A 328 48.20 6.27 14.71
N THR A 329 48.13 5.71 15.92
CA THR A 329 47.77 6.40 17.16
C THR A 329 48.35 5.67 18.37
N SER A 330 48.06 6.14 19.59
CA SER A 330 48.59 5.56 20.82
C SER A 330 47.92 4.23 21.19
N VAL A 331 48.72 3.23 21.57
CA VAL A 331 48.26 1.92 22.05
C VAL A 331 48.55 1.77 23.54
N ALA A 332 47.54 1.37 24.32
CA ALA A 332 47.72 0.97 25.70
C ALA A 332 47.86 -0.55 25.81
N PHE A 333 48.87 -1.01 26.55
CA PHE A 333 49.08 -2.43 26.83
C PHE A 333 48.76 -2.76 28.29
N ALA A 334 48.32 -3.99 28.55
CA ALA A 334 48.07 -4.47 29.90
C ALA A 334 49.34 -4.40 30.75
N ALA A 335 49.24 -3.83 31.96
CA ALA A 335 50.35 -3.69 32.89
C ALA A 335 49.95 -4.21 34.27
N ARG A 336 50.81 -5.04 34.87
CA ARG A 336 50.60 -5.64 36.20
C ARG A 336 51.84 -5.46 37.06
N THR A 337 51.64 -5.13 38.33
CA THR A 337 52.71 -5.21 39.34
C THR A 337 52.48 -6.43 40.22
N ILE A 338 53.52 -7.22 40.45
CA ILE A 338 53.49 -8.39 41.34
C ILE A 338 54.49 -8.24 42.49
N THR A 339 54.16 -8.81 43.64
CA THR A 339 54.97 -8.80 44.88
C THR A 339 55.13 -10.19 45.49
N GLN A 340 54.72 -11.22 44.77
CA GLN A 340 54.75 -12.64 45.14
C GLN A 340 54.81 -13.47 43.85
N ASP A 341 55.04 -14.78 43.99
CA ASP A 341 55.04 -15.72 42.85
C ASP A 341 53.78 -15.56 42.00
N TYR A 342 53.96 -15.60 40.69
CA TYR A 342 52.89 -15.32 39.74
C TYR A 342 53.01 -16.17 38.49
N THR A 343 51.91 -16.83 38.13
CA THR A 343 51.74 -17.48 36.83
C THR A 343 51.18 -16.46 35.84
N VAL A 344 51.95 -16.18 34.80
CA VAL A 344 51.60 -15.27 33.71
C VAL A 344 50.43 -15.82 32.92
N THR A 345 49.50 -14.93 32.53
CA THR A 345 48.29 -15.31 31.80
C THR A 345 48.25 -14.69 30.40
N ILE A 346 47.31 -15.14 29.56
CA ILE A 346 47.11 -14.60 28.21
C ILE A 346 46.59 -13.16 28.19
N THR A 347 46.23 -12.57 29.33
CA THR A 347 45.79 -11.16 29.42
C THR A 347 46.91 -10.22 29.86
N ASP A 348 48.05 -10.74 30.35
CA ASP A 348 49.20 -9.92 30.71
C ASP A 348 50.00 -9.51 29.47
N HIS A 349 50.69 -8.37 29.55
CA HIS A 349 51.66 -7.96 28.54
C HIS A 349 52.94 -7.49 29.23
N THR A 350 52.83 -6.46 30.07
CA THR A 350 53.95 -5.94 30.86
C THR A 350 53.78 -6.30 32.33
N ILE A 351 54.78 -6.96 32.91
CA ILE A 351 54.79 -7.39 34.31
C ILE A 351 55.94 -6.70 35.03
N PHE A 352 55.61 -5.89 36.02
CA PHE A 352 56.54 -5.24 36.93
C PHE A 352 56.70 -6.10 38.19
N VAL A 353 57.90 -6.64 38.39
CA VAL A 353 58.22 -7.53 39.49
C VAL A 353 58.90 -6.75 40.61
N ASN A 354 58.27 -6.70 41.78
CA ASN A 354 58.82 -6.10 42.99
C ASN A 354 59.15 -7.20 44.02
N ALA A 355 60.40 -7.64 44.01
CA ALA A 355 60.92 -8.68 44.90
C ALA A 355 61.48 -8.14 46.21
N ALA A 356 61.13 -6.92 46.63
CA ALA A 356 61.72 -6.32 47.83
C ALA A 356 61.48 -7.11 49.14
N GLY A 357 60.44 -7.95 49.19
CA GLY A 357 60.07 -8.73 50.37
C GLY A 357 60.50 -10.19 50.37
N ALA A 358 60.66 -10.81 49.20
CA ALA A 358 60.97 -12.24 49.05
C ALA A 358 61.48 -12.53 47.64
N ASN A 359 62.01 -13.74 47.43
CA ASN A 359 62.24 -14.25 46.09
C ASN A 359 60.88 -14.40 45.35
N ILE A 360 60.86 -14.15 44.04
CA ILE A 360 59.65 -14.27 43.22
C ILE A 360 59.94 -15.14 42.00
N ASP A 361 59.14 -16.18 41.83
CA ASP A 361 59.04 -16.96 40.60
C ASP A 361 57.94 -16.39 39.70
N VAL A 362 58.30 -16.04 38.47
CA VAL A 362 57.37 -15.65 37.40
C VAL A 362 57.25 -16.81 36.43
N THR A 363 56.20 -17.61 36.57
CA THR A 363 55.98 -18.79 35.73
C THR A 363 55.27 -18.38 34.45
N LEU A 364 55.90 -18.56 33.30
CA LEU A 364 55.27 -18.34 31.99
C LEU A 364 54.14 -19.36 31.76
N PRO A 365 53.11 -19.05 30.94
CA PRO A 365 52.21 -20.08 30.46
C PRO A 365 52.97 -21.04 29.53
N THR A 366 52.35 -22.17 29.16
CA THR A 366 52.87 -23.01 28.09
C THR A 366 53.13 -22.19 26.82
N ALA A 367 54.32 -22.32 26.24
CA ALA A 367 54.70 -21.77 24.95
C ALA A 367 53.88 -22.36 23.80
N ALA A 368 53.30 -23.55 23.98
CA ALA A 368 52.51 -24.22 22.96
C ALA A 368 51.22 -23.46 22.62
N SER A 369 50.88 -23.42 21.33
CA SER A 369 49.69 -22.77 20.76
C SER A 369 49.63 -21.23 20.90
N ILE A 370 50.75 -20.58 21.25
CA ILE A 370 50.86 -19.12 21.39
C ILE A 370 52.09 -18.56 20.65
N GLU A 371 52.37 -19.08 19.45
CA GLU A 371 53.46 -18.59 18.58
C GLU A 371 53.43 -17.06 18.45
N GLY A 372 54.59 -16.42 18.60
CA GLY A 372 54.71 -14.97 18.49
C GLY A 372 54.21 -14.20 19.72
N ARG A 373 53.62 -14.86 20.73
CA ARG A 373 53.20 -14.18 21.96
C ARG A 373 54.41 -13.61 22.70
N GLN A 374 54.34 -12.32 23.01
CA GLN A 374 55.37 -11.60 23.74
C GLN A 374 54.90 -11.21 25.15
N TYR A 375 55.84 -11.22 26.08
CA TYR A 375 55.71 -10.62 27.40
C TYR A 375 56.91 -9.73 27.69
N ILE A 376 56.69 -8.63 28.41
CA ILE A 376 57.74 -7.78 28.97
C ILE A 376 57.77 -8.02 30.47
N ILE A 377 58.86 -8.58 30.98
CA ILE A 377 59.03 -8.81 32.42
C ILE A 377 60.13 -7.87 32.91
N LYS A 378 59.78 -6.93 33.79
CA LYS A 378 60.66 -5.89 34.32
C LYS A 378 60.79 -6.05 35.82
N ARG A 379 62.00 -6.23 36.32
CA ARG A 379 62.27 -6.05 37.75
C ARG A 379 62.32 -4.56 38.08
N ILE A 380 61.59 -4.15 39.12
CA ILE A 380 61.48 -2.75 39.52
C ILE A 380 62.17 -2.42 40.86
N ASP A 381 62.52 -3.44 41.65
CA ASP A 381 63.32 -3.28 42.87
C ASP A 381 64.80 -3.58 42.61
N GLY A 382 65.67 -3.13 43.53
CA GLY A 382 67.10 -3.44 43.51
C GLY A 382 67.60 -4.12 44.78
N THR A 383 66.79 -5.03 45.31
CA THR A 383 67.16 -5.82 46.49
C THR A 383 67.96 -7.07 46.10
N ALA A 384 68.57 -7.74 47.07
CA ALA A 384 69.38 -8.95 46.83
C ALA A 384 68.54 -10.23 46.63
N THR A 385 67.21 -10.14 46.73
CA THR A 385 66.31 -11.27 46.48
C THR A 385 66.37 -11.71 45.02
N ALA A 386 66.09 -12.99 44.77
CA ALA A 386 66.08 -13.55 43.43
C ALA A 386 64.73 -13.32 42.75
N VAL A 387 64.75 -12.91 41.48
CA VAL A 387 63.60 -13.02 40.58
C VAL A 387 63.99 -14.04 39.52
N SER A 388 63.18 -15.08 39.35
CA SER A 388 63.41 -16.11 38.36
C SER A 388 62.18 -16.28 37.48
N ILE A 389 62.38 -16.27 36.17
CA ILE A 389 61.36 -16.56 35.18
C ILE A 389 61.41 -18.06 34.92
N GLN A 390 60.31 -18.76 35.19
CA GLN A 390 60.21 -20.21 35.11
C GLN A 390 59.39 -20.60 33.87
N THR A 391 59.70 -21.74 33.28
CA THR A 391 58.88 -22.35 32.23
C THR A 391 57.74 -23.20 32.81
N ASP A 392 56.74 -23.50 31.98
CA ASP A 392 55.72 -24.49 32.33
C ASP A 392 56.16 -25.88 31.83
N GLY A 393 56.35 -26.82 32.75
CA GLY A 393 56.74 -28.19 32.41
C GLY A 393 58.16 -28.32 31.82
N SER A 394 58.27 -28.88 30.61
CA SER A 394 59.54 -29.24 29.96
C SER A 394 60.05 -28.22 28.95
N GLU A 395 59.36 -27.09 28.81
CA GLU A 395 59.76 -26.01 27.91
C GLU A 395 61.05 -25.34 28.39
N THR A 396 61.72 -24.62 27.49
CA THR A 396 62.96 -23.91 27.82
C THR A 396 62.88 -22.41 27.50
N ILE A 397 63.69 -21.61 28.18
CA ILE A 397 64.00 -20.20 27.90
C ILE A 397 65.45 -20.15 27.44
N ASP A 398 65.69 -19.87 26.16
CA ASP A 398 67.03 -19.93 25.53
C ASP A 398 67.78 -21.26 25.83
N GLY A 399 67.05 -22.37 25.89
CA GLY A 399 67.60 -23.71 26.19
C GLY A 399 67.78 -24.04 27.68
N ALA A 400 67.46 -23.12 28.60
CA ALA A 400 67.46 -23.36 30.05
C ALA A 400 66.04 -23.53 30.61
N SER A 401 65.86 -24.21 31.76
CA SER A 401 64.54 -24.35 32.40
C SER A 401 64.06 -23.09 33.14
N SER A 402 64.93 -22.11 33.31
CA SER A 402 64.62 -20.82 33.94
C SER A 402 65.59 -19.73 33.53
N ALA A 403 65.18 -18.47 33.67
CA ALA A 403 66.01 -17.30 33.43
C ALA A 403 65.99 -16.36 34.64
N ALA A 404 67.17 -16.02 35.17
CA ALA A 404 67.28 -15.11 36.31
C ALA A 404 67.17 -13.64 35.87
N LEU A 405 66.36 -12.85 36.57
CA LEU A 405 66.19 -11.42 36.34
C LEU A 405 66.87 -10.61 37.46
N THR A 406 68.08 -10.10 37.19
CA THR A 406 68.86 -9.33 38.17
C THR A 406 68.34 -7.90 38.35
N ASP A 407 68.92 -7.13 39.30
CA ASP A 407 68.51 -5.76 39.65
C ASP A 407 68.23 -4.89 38.40
N LYS A 408 67.02 -4.29 38.39
CA LYS A 408 66.52 -3.35 37.38
C LYS A 408 66.60 -3.84 35.93
N ARG A 409 66.75 -5.14 35.67
CA ARG A 409 66.70 -5.68 34.30
C ARG A 409 65.27 -5.86 33.80
N SER A 410 65.10 -5.80 32.49
CA SER A 410 63.89 -6.26 31.80
C SER A 410 64.23 -7.18 30.66
N VAL A 411 63.36 -8.15 30.43
CA VAL A 411 63.40 -9.00 29.25
C VAL A 411 62.12 -8.83 28.45
N VAL A 412 62.24 -8.85 27.13
CA VAL A 412 61.14 -9.17 26.22
C VAL A 412 61.33 -10.64 25.86
N ILE A 413 60.34 -11.44 26.18
CA ILE A 413 60.37 -12.89 25.95
C ILE A 413 59.25 -13.26 24.98
N GLN A 414 59.55 -14.13 24.01
CA GLN A 414 58.65 -14.48 22.93
C GLN A 414 58.57 -16.00 22.74
N SER A 415 57.35 -16.53 22.54
CA SER A 415 57.14 -17.93 22.21
C SER A 415 57.39 -18.21 20.72
N ASP A 416 58.02 -19.33 20.41
CA ASP A 416 58.15 -19.90 19.05
C ASP A 416 57.16 -21.05 18.79
N ASN A 417 56.10 -21.17 19.61
CA ASN A 417 55.15 -22.30 19.64
C ASN A 417 55.65 -23.57 20.35
N SER A 418 56.84 -23.58 20.93
CA SER A 418 57.39 -24.75 21.65
C SER A 418 58.28 -24.39 22.84
N ASN A 419 59.02 -23.30 22.75
CA ASN A 419 59.92 -22.76 23.75
C ASN A 419 59.80 -21.24 23.81
N TRP A 420 60.45 -20.66 24.80
CA TRP A 420 60.57 -19.22 25.01
C TRP A 420 61.96 -18.73 24.62
N TRP A 421 62.02 -17.55 24.01
CA TRP A 421 63.26 -16.90 23.58
C TRP A 421 63.33 -15.49 24.14
N ILE A 422 64.48 -15.10 24.70
CA ILE A 422 64.71 -13.72 25.09
C ILE A 422 65.11 -12.94 23.84
N VAL A 423 64.20 -12.12 23.33
CA VAL A 423 64.40 -11.37 22.07
C VAL A 423 64.95 -9.96 22.31
N ALA A 424 64.84 -9.45 23.53
CA ALA A 424 65.50 -8.23 23.96
C ALA A 424 65.74 -8.24 25.47
N GLU A 425 66.87 -7.68 25.91
CA GLU A 425 67.18 -7.49 27.33
C GLU A 425 67.66 -6.06 27.57
N TYR A 426 67.20 -5.44 28.66
CA TYR A 426 67.82 -4.25 29.22
C TYR A 426 68.76 -4.63 30.35
N ILE A 427 70.03 -4.32 30.15
CA ILE A 427 71.09 -4.48 31.15
C ILE A 427 71.48 -3.08 31.60
N SER A 428 71.40 -2.82 32.91
CA SER A 428 71.90 -1.55 33.47
C SER A 428 73.38 -1.37 33.09
N PRO A 429 73.81 -0.16 32.67
CA PRO A 429 75.22 0.11 32.38
C PRO A 429 76.12 -0.25 33.58
N PRO A 430 77.34 -0.74 33.32
CA PRO A 430 78.28 -1.17 34.37
C PRO A 430 78.72 -0.05 35.31
#